data_AF-A0A6P8W750-F1
#
_entry.id   AF-A0A6P8W750-F1
#
_cell.length_a   1.000
_cell.length_b   1.000
_cell.length_c   1.000
_cell.angle_alpha   90.00
_cell.angle_beta   90.00
_cell.angle_gamma   90.00
#
_symmetry.space_group_name_H-M   'P 1'
#
loop_
_entity.id
_entity.type
_entity.pdbx_description
1 polymer ?
#
loop_
_entity_poly.entity_id
_entity_poly.type
_entity_poly.pdbx_seq_one_letter_code
_entity_poly.pdbx_strand_id
1 'polypeptide(L)'
;MSEHPGTSAEKAQEYEDPSLQTALQEAQQMIYGQNQEIATLREWVNILTEDRNFLRERLKEALALRKERGGELATKIPPGDQPPGQRKEDSDESDLSSSSDSSESESSSESSEDKKPKKKSKSKRKLKRKSDKKKRKHLRVKTPDHSIRRYNMVLEMVKKEGISKAVAYTRLGVDRNTIVYQAPIAEIAFVNPELQEEGQHQKIC
;
A
#
# COMPACT_ATOMS: atom_id res chain seq x y z
N MET A 1 59.39 22.68 67.15
CA MET A 1 59.87 21.30 67.31
C MET A 1 58.88 20.56 68.16
N SER A 2 58.16 19.60 67.55
CA SER A 2 57.73 18.33 68.12
C SER A 2 56.91 17.63 67.04
N GLU A 3 57.51 16.60 66.46
CA GLU A 3 56.96 15.75 65.42
C GLU A 3 56.02 14.68 66.00
N HIS A 4 54.95 14.36 65.24
CA HIS A 4 54.24 13.07 64.97
C HIS A 4 54.09 11.98 66.08
N PRO A 5 53.07 11.07 66.07
CA PRO A 5 52.52 10.41 64.87
C PRO A 5 51.04 9.88 64.88
N GLY A 6 50.56 9.50 63.68
CA GLY A 6 49.81 8.25 63.47
C GLY A 6 48.30 8.24 63.69
N THR A 7 47.53 8.13 62.59
CA THR A 7 46.37 7.22 62.43
C THR A 7 46.28 6.91 60.94
N SER A 8 46.76 5.74 60.53
CA SER A 8 45.98 4.50 60.35
C SER A 8 45.10 4.56 59.11
N ALA A 9 45.53 3.76 58.13
CA ALA A 9 44.82 3.36 56.94
C ALA A 9 43.30 3.21 57.15
N GLU A 10 42.52 4.10 56.55
CA GLU A 10 41.15 3.76 56.13
C GLU A 10 41.27 2.88 54.89
N LYS A 11 41.50 1.59 55.13
CA LYS A 11 41.08 0.56 54.20
C LYS A 11 39.55 0.58 54.24
N ALA A 12 38.95 1.41 53.40
CA ALA A 12 37.54 1.31 53.07
C ALA A 12 37.33 -0.09 52.48
N GLN A 13 36.96 -1.04 53.34
CA GLN A 13 36.26 -2.21 52.90
C GLN A 13 34.91 -1.71 52.42
N GLU A 14 34.87 -1.34 51.14
CA GLU A 14 33.66 -1.20 50.34
C GLU A 14 33.00 -2.58 50.39
N TYR A 15 32.16 -2.77 51.41
CA TYR A 15 31.18 -3.83 51.43
C TYR A 15 30.21 -3.46 50.30
N GLU A 16 30.50 -3.99 49.10
CA GLU A 16 29.58 -4.01 47.98
C GLU A 16 28.28 -4.63 48.50
N ASP A 17 27.30 -3.78 48.78
CA ASP A 17 25.99 -4.24 49.22
C ASP A 17 25.45 -5.16 48.10
N PRO A 18 25.08 -6.42 48.40
CA PRO A 18 24.60 -7.35 47.37
C PRO A 18 23.44 -6.78 46.55
N SER A 19 22.68 -5.86 47.14
CA SER A 19 21.64 -5.08 46.50
C SER A 19 22.17 -4.13 45.41
N LEU A 20 23.29 -3.44 45.65
CA LEU A 20 23.91 -2.53 44.65
C LEU A 20 24.50 -3.33 43.49
N GLN A 21 25.12 -4.47 43.80
CA GLN A 21 25.67 -5.36 42.79
C GLN A 21 24.58 -5.96 41.88
N THR A 22 23.43 -6.32 42.46
CA THR A 22 22.27 -6.80 41.70
C THR A 22 21.69 -5.69 40.81
N ALA A 23 21.52 -4.47 41.34
CA ALA A 23 21.02 -3.33 40.57
C ALA A 23 21.94 -2.95 39.40
N LEU A 24 23.27 -3.03 39.60
CA LEU A 24 24.26 -2.79 38.55
C LEU A 24 24.13 -3.85 37.44
N GLN A 25 24.00 -5.12 37.81
CA GLN A 25 23.82 -6.22 36.86
C GLN A 25 22.51 -6.09 36.06
N GLU A 26 21.42 -5.70 36.73
CA GLU A 26 20.12 -5.44 36.08
C GLU A 26 20.22 -4.26 35.10
N ALA A 27 20.88 -3.16 35.49
CA ALA A 27 21.11 -2.02 34.61
C ALA A 27 21.95 -2.40 33.38
N GLN A 28 22.99 -3.23 33.56
CA GLN A 28 23.79 -3.74 32.45
C GLN A 28 22.97 -4.60 31.48
N GLN A 29 22.10 -5.47 32.00
CA GLN A 29 21.24 -6.31 31.18
C GLN A 29 20.21 -5.47 30.41
N MET A 30 19.65 -4.43 31.05
CA MET A 30 18.74 -3.48 30.41
C MET A 30 19.43 -2.71 29.29
N ILE A 31 20.63 -2.17 29.55
CA ILE A 31 21.43 -1.46 28.54
C ILE A 31 21.75 -2.40 27.36
N TYR A 32 22.11 -3.65 27.64
CA TYR A 32 22.36 -4.64 26.59
C TYR A 32 21.12 -4.87 25.72
N GLY A 33 19.95 -5.07 26.33
CA GLY A 33 18.69 -5.24 25.60
C GLY A 33 18.33 -4.01 24.77
N GLN A 34 18.47 -2.81 25.34
CA GLN A 34 18.26 -1.56 24.62
C GLN A 34 19.23 -1.39 23.44
N ASN A 35 20.50 -1.77 23.60
CA ASN A 35 21.47 -1.69 22.51
C ASN A 35 21.14 -2.64 21.35
N GLN A 36 20.61 -3.83 21.64
CA GLN A 36 20.13 -4.75 20.60
C GLN A 36 18.94 -4.16 19.85
N GLU A 37 17.96 -3.61 20.57
CA GLU A 37 16.79 -2.95 19.95
C GLU A 37 17.20 -1.72 19.12
N ILE A 38 18.15 -0.93 19.61
CA ILE A 38 18.69 0.20 18.85
C ILE A 38 19.39 -0.29 17.58
N ALA A 39 20.11 -1.41 17.64
CA ALA A 39 20.79 -1.97 16.49
C ALA A 39 19.80 -2.48 15.43
N THR A 40 18.75 -3.20 15.83
CA THR A 40 17.72 -3.68 14.91
C THR A 40 16.96 -2.51 14.28
N LEU A 41 16.54 -1.52 15.07
CA LEU A 41 15.84 -0.33 14.56
C LEU A 41 16.70 0.46 13.58
N ARG A 42 18.02 0.59 13.83
CA ARG A 42 18.95 1.25 12.91
C ARG A 42 19.05 0.51 11.58
N GLU A 43 19.09 -0.82 11.60
CA GLU A 43 19.09 -1.64 10.39
C GLU A 43 17.81 -1.44 9.57
N TRP A 44 16.64 -1.47 10.24
CA TRP A 44 15.36 -1.19 9.59
C TRP A 44 15.30 0.21 8.97
N VAL A 45 15.82 1.23 9.67
CA VAL A 45 15.92 2.59 9.13
C VAL A 45 16.82 2.63 7.89
N ASN A 46 17.94 1.88 7.89
CA ASN A 46 18.83 1.81 6.75
C ASN A 46 18.12 1.19 5.53
N ILE A 47 17.50 0.01 5.69
CA ILE A 47 16.74 -0.67 4.63
C ILE A 47 15.65 0.24 4.06
N LEU A 48 14.85 0.88 4.92
CA LEU A 48 13.80 1.80 4.46
C LEU A 48 14.35 3.04 3.74
N THR A 49 15.54 3.50 4.14
CA THR A 49 16.22 4.62 3.49
C THR A 49 16.72 4.23 2.10
N GLU A 50 17.28 3.04 1.95
CA GLU A 50 17.71 2.47 0.68
C GLU A 50 16.52 2.29 -0.28
N ASP A 51 15.42 1.68 0.18
CA ASP A 51 14.19 1.53 -0.61
C ASP A 51 13.63 2.87 -1.08
N ARG A 52 13.58 3.87 -0.18
CA ARG A 52 13.13 5.22 -0.52
C ARG A 52 14.03 5.83 -1.60
N ASN A 53 15.35 5.69 -1.47
CA ASN A 53 16.30 6.24 -2.44
C ASN A 53 16.14 5.54 -3.80
N PHE A 54 16.06 4.20 -3.81
CA PHE A 54 15.83 3.40 -5.01
C PHE A 54 14.56 3.83 -5.76
N LEU A 55 13.44 4.01 -5.05
CA LEU A 55 12.18 4.45 -5.66
C LEU A 55 12.28 5.87 -6.22
N ARG A 56 12.99 6.78 -5.53
CA ARG A 56 13.24 8.14 -6.01
C ARG A 56 14.11 8.14 -7.27
N GLU A 57 15.14 7.31 -7.33
CA GLU A 57 15.98 7.17 -8.52
C GLU A 57 15.20 6.60 -9.70
N ARG A 58 14.41 5.55 -9.49
CA ARG A 58 13.52 4.99 -10.52
C ARG A 58 12.52 6.01 -11.05
N LEU A 59 11.95 6.82 -10.16
CA LEU A 59 11.03 7.90 -10.56
C LEU A 59 11.77 8.98 -11.37
N LYS A 60 12.96 9.38 -10.93
CA LYS A 60 13.81 10.34 -11.65
C LYS A 60 14.17 9.84 -13.05
N GLU A 61 14.54 8.58 -13.17
CA GLU A 61 14.84 7.91 -14.45
C GLU A 61 13.61 7.87 -15.36
N ALA A 62 12.44 7.48 -14.84
CA ALA A 62 11.20 7.46 -15.62
C ALA A 62 10.78 8.87 -16.11
N LEU A 63 10.97 9.90 -15.29
CA LEU A 63 10.70 11.29 -15.68
C LEU A 63 11.74 11.79 -16.71
N ALA A 64 13.01 11.42 -16.58
CA ALA A 64 14.05 11.74 -17.56
C ALA A 64 13.74 11.09 -18.92
N LEU A 65 13.42 9.80 -18.94
CA LEU A 65 12.98 9.08 -20.14
C LEU A 65 11.74 9.71 -20.77
N ARG A 66 10.78 10.18 -19.96
CA ARG A 66 9.61 10.91 -20.47
C ARG A 66 9.99 12.26 -21.07
N LYS A 67 10.96 12.98 -20.48
CA LYS A 67 11.47 14.24 -21.01
C LYS A 67 12.20 14.02 -22.34
N GLU A 68 13.00 12.98 -22.45
CA GLU A 68 13.70 12.59 -23.69
C GLU A 68 12.73 12.13 -24.79
N ARG A 69 11.66 11.41 -24.42
CA ARG A 69 10.61 10.96 -25.36
C ARG A 69 9.52 12.01 -25.62
N GLY A 70 9.52 13.09 -24.84
CA GLY A 70 8.46 14.10 -24.74
C GLY A 70 8.64 15.32 -25.62
N GLY A 71 9.51 15.24 -26.64
CA GLY A 71 9.59 16.23 -27.72
C GLY A 71 8.78 15.87 -28.98
N GLU A 72 8.32 14.62 -29.16
CA GLU A 72 7.79 14.15 -30.46
C GLU A 72 6.36 13.60 -30.45
N LEU A 73 5.69 13.52 -29.29
CA LEU A 73 4.34 12.90 -29.18
C LEU A 73 3.27 13.85 -28.62
N ALA A 74 3.44 15.16 -28.76
CA ALA A 74 2.42 16.16 -28.42
C ALA A 74 1.36 16.37 -29.52
N THR A 75 1.30 15.52 -30.55
CA THR A 75 0.30 15.61 -31.63
C THR A 75 -0.23 14.22 -31.98
N LYS A 76 -1.26 13.77 -31.25
CA LYS A 76 -2.30 12.81 -31.69
C LYS A 76 -3.23 12.47 -30.52
N ILE A 77 -4.05 13.44 -30.12
CA ILE A 77 -5.32 13.16 -29.45
C ILE A 77 -6.41 13.39 -30.53
N PRO A 78 -7.28 12.40 -30.83
CA PRO A 78 -8.40 12.62 -31.76
C PRO A 78 -9.40 13.62 -31.16
N PRO A 79 -10.02 14.51 -31.96
CA PRO A 79 -10.85 15.58 -31.44
C PRO A 79 -12.17 15.01 -30.91
N GLY A 80 -12.33 15.05 -29.59
CA GLY A 80 -13.63 14.93 -28.93
C GLY A 80 -14.20 16.33 -28.74
N ASP A 81 -15.44 16.51 -29.17
CA ASP A 81 -16.21 17.76 -29.14
C ASP A 81 -16.02 18.57 -27.84
N GLN A 82 -15.54 19.81 -27.97
CA GLN A 82 -15.75 20.87 -27.00
C GLN A 82 -16.17 22.18 -27.73
N PRO A 83 -17.10 22.96 -27.14
CA PRO A 83 -17.65 24.18 -27.75
C PRO A 83 -16.67 25.37 -27.69
N PRO A 84 -16.90 26.44 -28.48
CA PRO A 84 -15.88 27.44 -28.80
C PRO A 84 -15.74 28.50 -27.69
N GLY A 85 -14.50 28.86 -27.35
CA GLY A 85 -14.23 29.91 -26.37
C GLY A 85 -12.77 30.35 -26.32
N GLN A 86 -12.38 31.13 -27.33
CA GLN A 86 -11.38 32.21 -27.31
C GLN A 86 -9.98 31.96 -26.72
N ARG A 87 -9.01 31.94 -27.65
CA ARG A 87 -7.59 32.25 -27.45
C ARG A 87 -7.42 33.72 -27.05
N LYS A 88 -6.53 34.01 -26.11
CA LYS A 88 -5.47 35.04 -26.24
C LYS A 88 -4.27 34.65 -25.38
N GLU A 89 -3.13 34.59 -26.05
CA GLU A 89 -1.78 34.55 -25.49
C GLU A 89 -1.37 36.00 -25.28
N ASP A 90 -0.93 36.37 -24.08
CA ASP A 90 -0.13 37.56 -23.85
C ASP A 90 0.94 37.21 -22.81
N SER A 91 2.19 37.47 -23.19
CA SER A 91 3.38 37.39 -22.36
C SER A 91 3.31 38.37 -21.20
N ASP A 92 3.78 37.99 -20.01
CA ASP A 92 4.56 38.89 -19.17
C ASP A 92 5.44 38.12 -18.17
N GLU A 93 6.65 38.62 -18.00
CA GLU A 93 7.64 38.23 -17.00
C GLU A 93 7.27 38.84 -15.64
N SER A 94 7.97 38.40 -14.59
CA SER A 94 8.18 39.05 -13.29
C SER A 94 7.23 38.77 -12.09
N ASP A 95 7.90 38.31 -11.03
CA ASP A 95 7.77 38.63 -9.60
C ASP A 95 6.69 38.01 -8.68
N LEU A 96 7.17 37.05 -7.89
CA LEU A 96 6.99 36.85 -6.44
C LEU A 96 6.08 37.84 -5.68
N SER A 97 5.02 37.32 -5.03
CA SER A 97 4.69 37.65 -3.63
C SER A 97 3.56 36.77 -3.04
N SER A 98 3.89 36.16 -1.89
CA SER A 98 3.12 36.03 -0.64
C SER A 98 1.58 35.84 -0.62
N SER A 99 1.21 34.69 -0.03
CA SER A 99 0.29 34.50 1.10
C SER A 99 -1.21 34.84 1.03
N SER A 100 -1.95 33.88 1.59
CA SER A 100 -3.16 34.02 2.42
C SER A 100 -4.55 33.98 1.75
N ASP A 101 -5.23 32.89 2.12
CA ASP A 101 -6.49 32.89 2.88
C ASP A 101 -7.84 32.82 2.14
N SER A 102 -8.62 31.88 2.68
CA SER A 102 -10.08 31.80 2.76
C SER A 102 -10.92 31.51 1.51
N SER A 103 -11.30 30.22 1.44
CA SER A 103 -12.59 29.71 1.93
C SER A 103 -13.92 30.25 1.36
N GLU A 104 -14.75 29.26 0.98
CA GLU A 104 -16.23 29.17 0.88
C GLU A 104 -17.01 30.28 0.15
N SER A 105 -18.19 30.09 -0.45
CA SER A 105 -18.97 28.98 -0.97
C SER A 105 -20.33 29.57 -1.42
N GLU A 106 -21.20 28.72 -1.95
CA GLU A 106 -22.65 28.88 -2.09
C GLU A 106 -23.27 29.64 -3.27
N SER A 107 -24.25 28.93 -3.87
CA SER A 107 -25.62 29.40 -4.16
C SER A 107 -25.80 30.40 -5.32
N SER A 108 -26.73 30.25 -6.26
CA SER A 108 -28.03 29.56 -6.33
C SER A 108 -28.39 29.43 -7.82
N SER A 109 -29.15 28.40 -8.21
CA SER A 109 -30.53 28.49 -8.75
C SER A 109 -30.56 29.19 -10.14
N GLU A 110 -31.30 28.75 -11.16
CA GLU A 110 -32.75 28.73 -11.29
C GLU A 110 -33.12 27.89 -12.53
N SER A 111 -34.29 27.24 -12.47
CA SER A 111 -35.34 27.21 -13.53
C SER A 111 -35.03 26.51 -14.88
N SER A 112 -35.87 25.69 -15.51
CA SER A 112 -37.29 25.34 -15.36
C SER A 112 -37.61 24.29 -16.44
N GLU A 113 -38.53 23.36 -16.14
CA GLU A 113 -39.74 23.00 -16.93
C GLU A 113 -39.56 22.63 -18.44
N ASP A 114 -40.20 21.64 -19.06
CA ASP A 114 -41.43 20.91 -18.77
C ASP A 114 -41.70 19.87 -19.89
N LYS A 115 -42.36 18.75 -19.54
CA LYS A 115 -43.47 18.03 -20.26
C LYS A 115 -43.21 17.53 -21.70
N LYS A 116 -43.55 16.30 -22.14
CA LYS A 116 -44.65 15.38 -21.76
C LYS A 116 -44.50 14.03 -22.54
N PRO A 117 -45.27 12.99 -22.16
CA PRO A 117 -45.07 11.58 -22.53
C PRO A 117 -46.09 11.02 -23.53
N LYS A 118 -45.86 9.82 -24.08
CA LYS A 118 -46.86 8.84 -24.62
C LYS A 118 -46.11 7.58 -25.13
N LYS A 119 -46.59 6.33 -25.12
CA LYS A 119 -47.64 5.54 -24.44
C LYS A 119 -47.35 4.06 -24.79
N LYS A 120 -47.37 3.19 -23.77
CA LYS A 120 -47.77 1.75 -23.70
C LYS A 120 -47.63 0.82 -24.93
N SER A 121 -46.94 -0.32 -24.71
CA SER A 121 -47.50 -1.65 -25.03
C SER A 121 -47.08 -2.71 -24.00
N LYS A 122 -48.06 -3.48 -23.52
CA LYS A 122 -47.92 -4.61 -22.58
C LYS A 122 -47.57 -5.87 -23.38
N SER A 123 -46.51 -6.58 -23.00
CA SER A 123 -46.45 -8.04 -23.17
C SER A 123 -45.84 -8.68 -21.93
N LYS A 124 -46.62 -9.56 -21.29
CA LYS A 124 -46.25 -10.32 -20.11
C LYS A 124 -45.53 -11.60 -20.53
N ARG A 125 -44.64 -12.08 -19.65
CA ARG A 125 -44.06 -13.43 -19.53
C ARG A 125 -42.81 -13.72 -20.39
N LYS A 126 -41.66 -13.51 -19.77
CA LYS A 126 -40.85 -14.59 -19.17
C LYS A 126 -39.92 -13.94 -18.15
N LEU A 127 -40.24 -14.10 -16.86
CA LEU A 127 -39.30 -13.87 -15.77
C LEU A 127 -38.16 -14.89 -15.93
N LYS A 128 -37.20 -14.59 -16.80
CA LYS A 128 -35.87 -15.16 -16.67
C LYS A 128 -35.43 -14.73 -15.29
N ARG A 129 -35.39 -15.68 -14.34
CA ARG A 129 -34.65 -15.54 -13.09
C ARG A 129 -33.30 -14.97 -13.51
N LYS A 130 -33.09 -13.67 -13.29
CA LYS A 130 -31.76 -13.07 -13.38
C LYS A 130 -31.03 -13.75 -12.25
N SER A 131 -30.40 -14.89 -12.56
CA SER A 131 -29.48 -15.53 -11.63
C SER A 131 -28.60 -14.42 -11.09
N ASP A 132 -28.46 -14.35 -9.77
CA ASP A 132 -27.50 -13.49 -9.05
C ASP A 132 -26.03 -13.79 -9.41
N LYS A 133 -25.76 -14.27 -10.63
CA LYS A 133 -24.49 -14.20 -11.35
C LYS A 133 -24.19 -12.78 -11.85
N LYS A 134 -25.04 -11.79 -11.57
CA LYS A 134 -24.69 -10.38 -11.79
C LYS A 134 -23.85 -9.89 -10.62
N LYS A 135 -22.57 -9.63 -10.94
CA LYS A 135 -21.60 -8.86 -10.13
C LYS A 135 -20.80 -9.66 -9.09
N ARG A 136 -20.28 -10.84 -9.46
CA ARG A 136 -18.84 -11.06 -9.16
C ARG A 136 -18.06 -10.07 -10.02
N LYS A 137 -18.14 -8.78 -9.67
CA LYS A 137 -17.21 -7.76 -10.17
C LYS A 137 -15.83 -8.34 -9.89
N HIS A 138 -14.86 -8.06 -10.74
CA HIS A 138 -13.47 -8.42 -10.51
C HIS A 138 -13.01 -7.81 -9.17
N LEU A 139 -13.35 -8.45 -8.04
CA LEU A 139 -12.99 -7.97 -6.72
C LEU A 139 -11.49 -8.12 -6.66
N ARG A 140 -10.82 -6.99 -6.45
CA ARG A 140 -9.41 -6.97 -6.14
C ARG A 140 -9.19 -7.86 -4.93
N VAL A 141 -8.25 -8.79 -5.04
CA VAL A 141 -7.89 -9.64 -3.91
C VAL A 141 -7.23 -8.77 -2.85
N LYS A 142 -7.69 -8.95 -1.61
CA LYS A 142 -7.19 -8.23 -0.43
C LYS A 142 -6.45 -9.13 0.54
N THR A 143 -6.64 -10.44 0.45
CA THR A 143 -6.06 -11.43 1.38
C THR A 143 -5.40 -12.59 0.63
N PRO A 144 -4.33 -13.19 1.18
CA PRO A 144 -3.69 -14.37 0.60
C PRO A 144 -4.65 -15.53 0.35
N ASP A 145 -5.58 -15.78 1.26
CA ASP A 145 -6.60 -16.84 1.14
C ASP A 145 -7.44 -16.71 -0.13
N HIS A 146 -7.76 -15.47 -0.51
CA HIS A 146 -8.53 -15.23 -1.71
C HIS A 146 -7.70 -15.47 -2.98
N SER A 147 -6.39 -15.24 -2.96
CA SER A 147 -5.47 -15.65 -4.04
C SER A 147 -5.50 -17.16 -4.23
N ILE A 148 -5.32 -17.90 -3.13
CA ILE A 148 -5.25 -19.36 -3.11
C ILE A 148 -6.55 -19.98 -3.61
N ARG A 149 -7.70 -19.51 -3.07
CA ARG A 149 -9.02 -20.00 -3.50
C ARG A 149 -9.23 -19.79 -5.00
N ARG A 150 -8.88 -18.63 -5.55
CA ARG A 150 -9.05 -18.36 -6.99
C ARG A 150 -8.16 -19.26 -7.85
N TYR A 151 -6.90 -19.43 -7.47
CA TYR A 151 -5.96 -20.29 -8.17
C TYR A 151 -6.43 -21.75 -8.17
N ASN A 152 -6.84 -22.27 -7.01
CA ASN A 152 -7.35 -23.63 -6.87
C ASN A 152 -8.64 -23.85 -7.66
N MET A 153 -9.57 -22.87 -7.68
CA MET A 153 -10.78 -22.97 -8.50
C MET A 153 -10.47 -23.12 -10.00
N VAL A 154 -9.47 -22.40 -10.52
CA VAL A 154 -9.04 -22.55 -11.92
C VAL A 154 -8.46 -23.95 -12.15
N LEU A 155 -7.53 -24.39 -11.29
CA LEU A 155 -6.89 -25.69 -11.44
C LEU A 155 -7.90 -26.84 -11.37
N GLU A 156 -8.85 -26.76 -10.45
CA GLU A 156 -9.93 -27.74 -10.33
C GLU A 156 -10.83 -27.77 -11.57
N MET A 157 -11.21 -26.60 -12.11
CA MET A 157 -12.02 -26.54 -13.34
C MET A 157 -11.29 -27.21 -14.50
N VAL A 158 -10.00 -26.92 -14.66
CA VAL A 158 -9.17 -27.52 -15.72
C VAL A 158 -9.04 -29.03 -15.53
N LYS A 159 -8.81 -29.50 -14.29
CA LYS A 159 -8.64 -30.92 -13.98
C LYS A 159 -9.95 -31.71 -14.08
N LYS A 160 -11.06 -31.16 -13.58
CA LYS A 160 -12.37 -31.83 -13.50
C LYS A 160 -13.11 -31.79 -14.84
N GLU A 161 -13.12 -30.65 -15.52
CA GLU A 161 -13.87 -30.47 -16.77
C GLU A 161 -13.00 -30.75 -18.01
N GLY A 162 -11.68 -30.88 -17.86
CA GLY A 162 -10.76 -31.10 -18.99
C GLY A 162 -10.65 -29.89 -19.93
N ILE A 163 -11.04 -28.71 -19.45
CA ILE A 163 -11.15 -27.49 -20.25
C ILE A 163 -9.83 -26.71 -20.21
N SER A 164 -9.53 -25.96 -21.26
CA SER A 164 -8.34 -25.08 -21.29
C SER A 164 -8.38 -23.99 -20.21
N LYS A 165 -7.19 -23.61 -19.74
CA LYS A 165 -7.04 -22.53 -18.74
C LYS A 165 -7.76 -21.23 -19.16
N ALA A 166 -7.67 -20.86 -20.44
CA ALA A 166 -8.31 -19.67 -20.98
C ALA A 166 -9.83 -19.68 -20.79
N VAL A 167 -10.48 -20.80 -21.07
CA VAL A 167 -11.93 -20.95 -20.90
C VAL A 167 -12.30 -21.01 -19.41
N ALA A 168 -11.47 -21.62 -18.57
CA ALA A 168 -11.67 -21.62 -17.12
C ALA A 168 -11.65 -20.18 -16.54
N TYR A 169 -10.72 -19.33 -16.99
CA TYR A 169 -10.67 -17.91 -16.61
C TYR A 169 -11.97 -17.18 -16.93
N THR A 170 -12.47 -17.35 -18.17
CA THR A 170 -13.73 -16.74 -18.61
C THR A 170 -14.93 -17.24 -17.81
N ARG A 171 -15.01 -18.54 -17.52
CA ARG A 171 -16.09 -19.14 -16.71
C ARG A 171 -16.12 -18.63 -15.27
N LEU A 172 -14.93 -18.46 -14.68
CA LEU A 172 -14.78 -17.96 -13.30
C LEU A 172 -14.89 -16.43 -13.21
N GLY A 173 -14.85 -15.72 -14.35
CA GLY A 173 -14.84 -14.26 -14.38
C GLY A 173 -13.56 -13.68 -13.78
N VAL A 174 -12.43 -14.37 -13.95
CA VAL A 174 -11.12 -13.92 -13.47
C VAL A 174 -10.23 -13.62 -14.66
N ASP A 175 -9.53 -12.50 -14.61
CA ASP A 175 -8.58 -12.13 -15.65
C ASP A 175 -7.31 -13.00 -15.57
N ARG A 176 -6.68 -13.26 -16.72
CA ARG A 176 -5.46 -14.09 -16.79
C ARG A 176 -4.35 -13.50 -15.91
N ASN A 177 -4.11 -12.20 -16.00
CA ASN A 177 -3.03 -11.55 -15.26
C ASN A 177 -3.33 -11.58 -13.76
N THR A 178 -4.60 -11.50 -13.37
CA THR A 178 -5.00 -11.67 -11.97
C THR A 178 -4.56 -13.02 -11.40
N ILE A 179 -4.72 -14.11 -12.17
CA ILE A 179 -4.24 -15.44 -11.75
C ILE A 179 -2.72 -15.49 -11.74
N VAL A 180 -2.06 -14.94 -12.77
CA VAL A 180 -0.59 -14.92 -12.88
C VAL A 180 0.05 -14.19 -11.69
N TYR A 181 -0.43 -12.99 -11.34
CA TYR A 181 0.12 -12.22 -10.22
C TYR A 181 -0.17 -12.87 -8.85
N GLN A 182 -1.21 -13.69 -8.74
CA GLN A 182 -1.57 -14.38 -7.50
C GLN A 182 -0.96 -15.77 -7.39
N ALA A 183 -0.46 -16.32 -8.50
CA ALA A 183 0.14 -17.66 -8.53
C ALA A 183 1.29 -17.80 -7.52
N PRO A 184 2.24 -16.85 -7.38
CA PRO A 184 3.31 -16.99 -6.39
C PRO A 184 2.79 -17.14 -4.95
N ILE A 185 1.75 -16.39 -4.58
CA ILE A 185 1.12 -16.49 -3.25
C ILE A 185 0.52 -17.88 -3.05
N ALA A 186 -0.18 -18.39 -4.07
CA ALA A 186 -0.81 -19.69 -4.01
C ALA A 186 0.18 -20.86 -4.05
N GLU A 187 1.26 -20.73 -4.81
CA GLU A 187 2.33 -21.73 -4.94
C GLU A 187 3.11 -21.85 -3.64
N ILE A 188 3.46 -20.73 -2.99
CA ILE A 188 4.10 -20.74 -1.67
C ILE A 188 3.19 -21.42 -0.64
N ALA A 189 1.90 -21.09 -0.62
CA ALA A 189 0.94 -21.71 0.30
C ALA A 189 0.74 -23.21 0.03
N PHE A 190 0.88 -23.66 -1.22
CA PHE A 190 0.82 -25.08 -1.57
C PHE A 190 2.05 -25.85 -1.09
N VAL A 191 3.24 -25.23 -1.18
CA VAL A 191 4.51 -25.86 -0.79
C VAL A 191 4.71 -25.83 0.72
N ASN A 192 4.33 -24.74 1.38
CA ASN A 192 4.55 -24.49 2.80
C ASN A 192 3.24 -24.04 3.49
N PRO A 193 2.35 -24.98 3.85
CA PRO A 193 1.09 -24.64 4.51
C PRO A 193 1.28 -23.99 5.90
N GLU A 194 2.38 -24.31 6.59
CA GLU A 194 2.70 -23.80 7.94
C GLU A 194 2.97 -22.28 8.00
N LEU A 195 3.51 -21.69 6.93
CA LEU A 195 3.84 -20.26 6.88
C LEU A 195 2.60 -19.35 6.80
N GLN A 196 1.40 -19.92 6.63
CA GLN A 196 0.15 -19.15 6.60
C GLN A 196 -0.38 -18.85 8.01
N GLU A 197 -0.06 -19.71 8.99
CA GLU A 197 -0.54 -19.58 10.37
C GLU A 197 0.27 -18.50 11.12
N GLU A 198 1.57 -18.37 10.84
CA GLU A 198 2.45 -17.41 11.53
C GLU A 198 2.08 -15.93 11.27
N GLY A 199 1.46 -15.64 10.12
CA GLY A 199 0.98 -14.28 9.80
C GLY A 199 -0.32 -13.87 10.50
N GLN A 200 -1.03 -14.81 11.15
CA GLN A 200 -2.26 -14.52 11.89
C GLN A 200 -2.02 -14.25 13.39
N HIS A 201 -0.88 -14.69 13.93
CA HIS A 201 -0.54 -14.52 15.35
C HIS A 201 -0.14 -13.09 15.74
N GLN A 202 0.17 -12.20 14.78
CA GLN A 202 0.48 -10.79 15.06
C GLN A 202 -0.74 -9.85 15.15
N LYS A 203 -1.97 -10.38 15.20
CA LYS A 203 -3.19 -9.55 15.39
C LYS A 203 -3.91 -9.74 16.73
N ILE A 204 -3.27 -10.42 17.67
CA ILE A 204 -3.75 -10.52 19.06
C ILE A 204 -2.54 -10.31 19.98
N CYS A 205 -2.03 -9.09 20.00
CA CYS A 205 -1.26 -8.48 21.08
C CYS A 205 -1.43 -6.96 20.95
#